data_AF-A0A4S4KE98-F1
#
_entry.id   AF-A0A4S4KE98-F1
#
_cell.length_a   1.000
_cell.length_b   1.000
_cell.length_c   1.000
_cell.angle_alpha   90.00
_cell.angle_beta   90.00
_cell.angle_gamma   90.00
#
_symmetry.space_group_name_H-M   'P 1'
#
loop_
_entity.id
_entity.type
_entity.pdbx_description
1 polymer ?
#
loop_
_entity_poly.entity_id
_entity_poly.type
_entity_poly.pdbx_seq_one_letter_code
_entity_poly.pdbx_strand_id
1 'polypeptide(L)'
;MYPKARGAAENHKPGFCSDGAPVKLKSGQVPRWPQPQGVFTAGTQLHVLPFFKAAQDLLQRVEVDIESRTDLDMELEAFATIFEERVQYDQTEAGMALFELLDGVTVQNATSFRPYLLEMGGKQYLRLDCLRDT
;
A
#
# COMPACT_ATOMS: atom_id res chain seq x y z
N MET A 1 13.92 6.52 -22.44
CA MET A 1 13.43 6.01 -23.74
C MET A 1 12.64 4.74 -23.46
N TYR A 2 11.41 4.61 -23.96
CA TYR A 2 10.69 3.34 -23.86
C TYR A 2 11.23 2.37 -24.92
N PRO A 3 11.43 1.08 -24.61
CA PRO A 3 12.01 0.11 -25.55
C PRO A 3 11.11 -0.18 -26.76
N LYS A 4 9.84 0.25 -26.77
CA LYS A 4 8.86 0.02 -27.83
C LYS A 4 8.08 1.27 -28.20
N ALA A 5 7.41 1.22 -29.35
CA ALA A 5 6.54 2.29 -29.86
C ALA A 5 5.49 2.73 -28.80
N ARG A 6 5.24 4.04 -28.73
CA ARG A 6 4.28 4.66 -27.79
C ARG A 6 2.92 3.96 -27.89
N GLY A 7 2.44 3.37 -26.79
CA GLY A 7 1.16 2.65 -26.73
C GLY A 7 1.21 1.13 -26.98
N ALA A 8 2.39 0.53 -27.18
CA ALA A 8 2.53 -0.93 -27.16
C ALA A 8 2.02 -1.51 -25.83
N ALA A 9 1.36 -2.68 -25.86
CA ALA A 9 0.84 -3.34 -24.65
C ALA A 9 1.94 -3.64 -23.62
N GLU A 10 3.18 -3.77 -24.08
CA GLU A 10 4.40 -3.97 -23.30
C GLU A 10 4.94 -2.69 -22.64
N ASN A 11 4.52 -1.51 -23.12
CA ASN A 11 4.85 -0.25 -22.47
C ASN A 11 3.88 -0.04 -21.31
N HIS A 12 4.42 0.22 -20.11
CA HIS A 12 3.58 0.60 -18.98
C HIS A 12 2.69 1.78 -19.37
N LYS A 13 1.40 1.71 -19.02
CA LYS A 13 0.45 2.76 -19.39
C LYS A 13 0.86 4.06 -18.67
N PRO A 14 0.71 5.23 -19.31
CA PRO A 14 1.02 6.49 -18.67
C PRO A 14 0.14 6.68 -17.43
N GLY A 15 0.74 7.05 -16.30
CA GLY A 15 0.04 7.36 -15.05
C GLY A 15 0.24 6.36 -13.90
N PHE A 16 0.86 5.21 -14.15
CA PHE A 16 1.24 4.26 -13.09
C PHE A 16 2.46 3.40 -13.48
N CYS A 17 3.12 2.81 -12.49
CA CYS A 17 4.28 1.94 -12.65
C CYS A 17 3.90 0.52 -13.12
N SER A 18 4.89 -0.33 -13.43
CA SER A 18 4.63 -1.71 -13.87
C SER A 18 3.96 -2.59 -12.81
N ASP A 19 4.08 -2.23 -11.54
CA ASP A 19 3.44 -2.84 -10.37
C ASP A 19 2.02 -2.32 -10.11
N GLY A 20 1.53 -1.37 -10.93
CA GLY A 20 0.21 -0.77 -10.79
C GLY A 20 0.15 0.44 -9.86
N ALA A 21 1.26 0.85 -9.23
CA ALA A 21 1.31 1.94 -8.27
C ALA A 21 1.23 3.34 -8.94
N PRO A 22 0.60 4.34 -8.31
CA PRO A 22 0.53 5.69 -8.88
C PRO A 22 1.90 6.33 -9.03
N VAL A 23 2.16 7.02 -10.16
CA VAL A 23 3.36 7.85 -10.34
C VAL A 23 3.11 9.34 -10.12
N LYS A 24 1.84 9.74 -10.03
CA LYS A 24 1.41 11.12 -9.76
C LYS A 24 0.11 11.12 -8.97
N LEU A 25 0.15 11.69 -7.76
CA LEU A 25 -1.02 12.02 -6.97
C LEU A 25 -1.08 13.53 -6.73
N LYS A 26 -2.27 14.07 -6.44
CA LYS A 26 -2.46 15.51 -6.17
C LYS A 26 -1.66 15.98 -4.94
N SER A 27 -1.48 15.09 -3.97
CA SER A 27 -0.66 15.31 -2.78
C SER A 27 0.84 15.35 -3.07
N GLY A 28 1.28 14.84 -4.21
CA GLY A 28 2.69 14.62 -4.54
C GLY A 28 3.34 13.43 -3.82
N GLN A 29 2.66 12.81 -2.84
CA GLN A 29 3.15 11.62 -2.14
C GLN A 29 2.78 10.37 -2.91
N VAL A 30 3.75 9.74 -3.56
CA VAL A 30 3.57 8.49 -4.31
C VAL A 30 4.41 7.39 -3.69
N PRO A 31 3.93 6.13 -3.69
CA PRO A 31 4.72 5.01 -3.19
C PRO A 31 5.97 4.82 -4.04
N ARG A 32 7.06 4.38 -3.41
CA ARG A 32 8.32 4.10 -4.11
C ARG A 32 8.16 2.87 -5.00
N TRP A 33 8.80 2.87 -6.16
CA TRP A 33 8.85 1.68 -7.00
C TRP A 33 10.05 0.80 -6.58
N PRO A 34 9.93 -0.54 -6.61
CA PRO A 34 8.72 -1.31 -6.92
C PRO A 34 7.83 -1.51 -5.69
N GLN A 35 6.52 -1.65 -5.88
CA GLN A 35 5.56 -2.06 -4.85
C GLN A 35 5.23 -3.56 -5.00
N PRO A 36 4.85 -4.24 -3.90
CA PRO A 36 4.45 -5.64 -3.95
C PRO A 36 3.31 -5.87 -4.95
N GLN A 37 3.44 -6.94 -5.72
CA GLN A 37 2.56 -7.16 -6.85
C GLN A 37 1.08 -7.26 -6.44
N GLY A 38 0.23 -6.47 -7.12
CA GLY A 38 -1.21 -6.49 -6.93
C GLY A 38 -1.72 -5.65 -5.77
N VAL A 39 -0.85 -5.01 -4.97
CA VAL A 39 -1.26 -4.03 -3.95
C VAL A 39 -1.99 -2.86 -4.61
N PHE A 40 -1.46 -2.38 -5.74
CA PHE A 40 -2.06 -1.33 -6.53
C PHE A 40 -2.43 -1.82 -7.93
N THR A 41 -3.53 -1.30 -8.47
CA THR A 41 -3.90 -1.49 -9.87
C THR A 41 -4.29 -0.16 -10.50
N ALA A 42 -3.83 0.06 -11.73
CA ALA A 42 -4.16 1.23 -12.55
C ALA A 42 -3.83 2.59 -11.90
N GLY A 43 -2.98 2.63 -10.88
CA GLY A 43 -2.58 3.83 -10.15
C GLY A 43 -3.63 4.41 -9.21
N THR A 44 -4.85 3.88 -9.20
CA THR A 44 -5.98 4.49 -8.48
C THR A 44 -6.75 3.51 -7.62
N GLN A 45 -6.38 2.23 -7.62
CA GLN A 45 -7.04 1.19 -6.85
C GLN A 45 -6.04 0.49 -5.93
N LEU A 46 -6.39 0.38 -4.65
CA LEU A 46 -5.72 -0.46 -3.66
C LEU A 46 -6.51 -1.76 -3.47
N HIS A 47 -5.80 -2.88 -3.46
CA HIS A 47 -6.39 -4.20 -3.22
C HIS A 47 -6.10 -4.64 -1.79
N VAL A 48 -7.15 -4.85 -1.00
CA VAL A 48 -7.02 -5.11 0.44
C VAL A 48 -6.27 -6.41 0.75
N LEU A 49 -6.56 -7.51 0.05
CA LEU A 49 -5.93 -8.81 0.35
C LEU A 49 -4.42 -8.84 0.04
N PRO A 50 -3.95 -8.42 -1.15
CA PRO A 50 -2.51 -8.29 -1.41
C PRO A 50 -1.82 -7.30 -0.47
N PHE A 51 -2.49 -6.18 -0.13
CA PHE A 51 -1.97 -5.23 0.85
C PHE A 51 -1.78 -5.86 2.23
N PHE A 52 -2.78 -6.57 2.74
CA PHE A 52 -2.68 -7.25 4.04
C PHE A 52 -1.62 -8.34 4.04
N LYS A 53 -1.49 -9.09 2.95
CA LYS A 53 -0.40 -10.06 2.80
C LYS A 53 0.97 -9.38 2.88
N ALA A 54 1.18 -8.30 2.14
CA ALA A 54 2.45 -7.56 2.17
C ALA A 54 2.73 -6.95 3.56
N ALA A 55 1.69 -6.45 4.25
CA ALA A 55 1.81 -5.95 5.62
C ALA A 55 2.17 -7.06 6.62
N GLN A 56 1.56 -8.25 6.51
CA GLN A 56 1.94 -9.41 7.33
C GLN A 56 3.39 -9.84 7.05
N ASP A 57 3.77 -9.95 5.78
CA ASP A 57 5.13 -10.31 5.39
C ASP A 57 6.15 -9.31 5.95
N LEU A 58 5.84 -8.00 5.91
CA LEU A 58 6.67 -6.95 6.50
C LEU A 58 6.78 -7.11 8.03
N LEU A 59 5.65 -7.22 8.72
CA LEU A 59 5.61 -7.33 10.19
C LEU A 59 6.36 -8.59 10.68
N GLN A 60 6.14 -9.73 10.03
CA GLN A 60 6.82 -10.98 10.36
C GLN A 60 8.33 -10.87 10.19
N ARG A 61 8.81 -10.24 9.11
CA ARG A 61 10.25 -10.06 8.90
C ARG A 61 10.87 -9.11 9.94
N VAL A 62 10.14 -8.09 10.38
CA VAL A 62 10.61 -7.18 11.44
C VAL A 62 10.64 -7.87 12.81
N GLU A 63 9.67 -8.74 13.12
CA GLU A 63 9.64 -9.47 14.40
C GLU A 63 10.69 -10.59 14.50
N VAL A 64 10.93 -11.30 13.38
CA VAL A 64 11.91 -12.40 13.32
C VAL A 64 13.35 -11.87 13.24
N ASP A 65 13.55 -10.68 12.67
CA ASP A 65 14.88 -10.17 12.29
C ASP A 65 15.19 -8.79 12.94
N ILE A 66 15.18 -8.76 14.28
CA ILE A 66 15.42 -7.56 15.10
C ILE A 66 16.72 -6.82 14.75
N GLU A 67 17.66 -7.44 14.02
CA GLU A 67 18.97 -6.87 13.71
C GLU A 67 19.21 -6.55 12.22
N SER A 68 18.30 -6.85 11.29
CA SER A 68 18.58 -6.71 9.85
C SER A 68 17.35 -6.36 9.00
N ARG A 69 17.15 -5.06 8.71
CA ARG A 69 16.36 -4.64 7.52
C ARG A 69 17.04 -5.02 6.20
N THR A 70 18.21 -5.66 6.25
CA THR A 70 19.09 -5.91 5.10
C THR A 70 18.63 -7.05 4.20
N ASP A 71 17.67 -7.88 4.63
CA ASP A 71 17.14 -9.02 3.87
C ASP A 71 15.74 -8.77 3.25
N LEU A 72 15.25 -7.53 3.26
CA LEU A 72 14.04 -7.18 2.53
C LEU A 72 14.33 -7.13 1.02
N ASP A 73 13.45 -7.74 0.23
CA ASP A 73 13.44 -7.48 -1.21
C ASP A 73 13.03 -6.02 -1.47
N MET A 74 13.40 -5.50 -2.66
CA MET A 74 13.15 -4.09 -3.00
C MET A 74 11.67 -3.71 -2.95
N GLU A 75 10.76 -4.66 -3.22
CA GLU A 75 9.31 -4.44 -3.15
C GLU A 75 8.87 -4.19 -1.72
N LEU A 76 9.32 -5.03 -0.80
CA LEU A 76 8.97 -4.93 0.61
C LEU A 76 9.64 -3.74 1.31
N GLU A 77 10.86 -3.36 0.91
CA GLU A 77 11.52 -2.14 1.40
C GLU A 77 10.77 -0.86 0.98
N ALA A 78 10.39 -0.79 -0.30
CA ALA A 78 9.61 0.33 -0.82
C ALA A 78 8.20 0.36 -0.22
N PHE A 79 7.59 -0.80 0.03
CA PHE A 79 6.32 -0.91 0.76
C PHE A 79 6.45 -0.46 2.21
N ALA A 80 7.52 -0.85 2.91
CA ALA A 80 7.78 -0.46 4.29
C ALA A 80 7.81 1.07 4.45
N THR A 81 8.42 1.77 3.48
CA THR A 81 8.44 3.24 3.47
C THR A 81 7.03 3.82 3.51
N ILE A 82 6.13 3.39 2.62
CA ILE A 82 4.77 3.95 2.57
C ILE A 82 3.89 3.44 3.71
N PHE A 83 4.15 2.23 4.19
CA PHE A 83 3.48 1.64 5.35
C PHE A 83 3.79 2.46 6.62
N GLU A 84 5.06 2.67 6.94
CA GLU A 84 5.50 3.43 8.11
C GLU A 84 5.02 4.90 8.08
N GLU A 85 5.05 5.56 6.92
CA GLU A 85 4.61 6.95 6.77
C GLU A 85 3.11 7.15 7.03
N ARG A 86 2.30 6.11 6.83
CA ARG A 86 0.83 6.22 6.79
C ARG A 86 0.11 5.40 7.86
N VAL A 87 0.83 4.55 8.60
CA VAL A 87 0.30 3.87 9.77
C VAL A 87 0.17 4.85 10.93
N GLN A 88 -1.01 4.89 11.52
CA GLN A 88 -1.35 5.69 12.68
C GLN A 88 -1.98 4.78 13.74
N TYR A 89 -1.72 5.09 15.01
CA TYR A 89 -2.32 4.39 16.13
C TYR A 89 -3.37 5.31 16.74
N ASP A 90 -4.62 4.87 16.73
CA ASP A 90 -5.69 5.62 17.39
C ASP A 90 -5.47 5.59 18.90
N GLN A 91 -5.35 6.77 19.50
CA GLN A 91 -5.13 6.95 20.93
C GLN A 91 -6.43 6.84 21.74
N THR A 92 -7.59 6.85 21.09
CA THR A 92 -8.91 6.92 21.74
C THR A 92 -9.61 5.56 21.89
N GLU A 93 -9.38 4.61 20.98
CA GLU A 93 -9.84 3.22 21.12
C GLU A 93 -8.66 2.23 21.02
N ALA A 94 -8.27 1.65 22.15
CA ALA A 94 -7.45 0.44 22.29
C ALA A 94 -6.20 0.32 21.38
N GLY A 95 -5.59 1.43 20.96
CA GLY A 95 -4.40 1.40 20.11
C GLY A 95 -4.64 0.76 18.74
N MET A 96 -5.82 0.94 18.14
CA MET A 96 -6.13 0.42 16.80
C MET A 96 -5.12 0.97 15.77
N ALA A 97 -4.44 0.08 15.03
CA ALA A 97 -3.59 0.49 13.92
C ALA A 97 -4.42 0.73 12.66
N LEU A 98 -4.21 1.89 12.04
CA LEU A 98 -4.91 2.37 10.86
C LEU A 98 -3.89 2.74 9.80
N PHE A 99 -4.11 2.33 8.55
CA PHE A 99 -3.34 2.80 7.41
C PHE A 99 -4.14 3.87 6.66
N GLU A 100 -3.62 5.10 6.61
CA GLU A 100 -4.22 6.19 5.82
C GLU A 100 -4.10 5.88 4.33
N LEU A 101 -5.21 5.85 3.58
CA LEU A 101 -5.16 5.65 2.13
C LEU A 101 -4.52 6.84 1.43
N LEU A 102 -3.83 6.59 0.32
CA LEU A 102 -3.25 7.61 -0.54
C LEU A 102 -4.34 8.48 -1.19
N ASP A 103 -4.10 9.78 -1.29
CA ASP A 103 -5.05 10.73 -1.89
C ASP A 103 -5.42 10.34 -3.33
N GLY A 104 -6.71 10.12 -3.58
CA GLY A 104 -7.22 9.73 -4.89
C GLY A 104 -7.06 8.24 -5.22
N VAL A 105 -6.53 7.44 -4.29
CA VAL A 105 -6.58 5.98 -4.36
C VAL A 105 -7.84 5.49 -3.65
N THR A 106 -8.56 4.59 -4.32
CA THR A 106 -9.80 3.99 -3.83
C THR A 106 -9.59 2.51 -3.55
N VAL A 107 -10.44 1.92 -2.72
CA VAL A 107 -10.35 0.49 -2.42
C VAL A 107 -11.12 -0.31 -3.47
N GLN A 108 -10.44 -1.26 -4.10
CA GLN A 108 -11.10 -2.21 -5.00
C GLN A 108 -12.08 -3.07 -4.20
N ASN A 109 -13.30 -3.22 -4.71
CA ASN A 109 -14.37 -3.96 -4.04
C ASN A 109 -14.66 -3.44 -2.62
N ALA A 110 -14.62 -2.12 -2.41
CA ALA A 110 -14.83 -1.47 -1.11
C ALA A 110 -16.06 -1.98 -0.33
N THR A 111 -17.17 -2.34 -1.01
CA THR A 111 -18.36 -2.91 -0.38
C THR A 111 -18.05 -4.19 0.42
N SER A 112 -17.20 -5.07 -0.11
CA SER A 112 -16.81 -6.32 0.55
C SER A 112 -15.87 -6.09 1.73
N PHE A 113 -15.15 -4.97 1.75
CA PHE A 113 -14.20 -4.62 2.81
C PHE A 113 -14.70 -3.51 3.74
N ARG A 114 -15.96 -3.11 3.63
CA ARG A 114 -16.56 -2.04 4.43
C ARG A 114 -16.29 -2.14 5.94
N PRO A 115 -16.30 -3.33 6.58
CA PRO A 115 -15.97 -3.45 8.02
C PRO A 115 -14.54 -3.01 8.38
N TYR A 116 -13.63 -3.02 7.41
CA TYR A 116 -12.22 -2.63 7.56
C TYR A 116 -11.94 -1.18 7.15
N LEU A 117 -12.94 -0.47 6.61
CA LEU A 117 -12.76 0.91 6.12
C LEU A 117 -13.37 1.90 7.11
N LEU A 118 -12.59 2.92 7.44
CA LEU A 118 -12.99 4.03 8.29
C LEU A 118 -12.84 5.35 7.56
N GLU A 119 -13.71 6.31 7.88
CA GLU A 119 -13.59 7.69 7.41
C GLU A 119 -13.49 8.62 8.61
N MET A 120 -12.40 9.37 8.69
CA MET A 120 -12.12 10.29 9.80
C MET A 120 -11.50 11.57 9.24
N GLY A 121 -12.10 12.72 9.54
CA GLY A 121 -11.59 14.02 9.08
C GLY A 121 -11.49 14.16 7.55
N GLY A 122 -12.39 13.51 6.80
CA GLY A 122 -12.41 13.52 5.33
C GLY A 122 -11.33 12.65 4.67
N LYS A 123 -10.61 11.85 5.45
CA LYS A 123 -9.64 10.87 4.98
C LYS A 123 -10.18 9.46 5.18
N GLN A 124 -9.75 8.55 4.31
CA GLN A 124 -10.10 7.14 4.39
C GLN A 124 -8.94 6.34 4.97
N TYR A 125 -9.27 5.38 5.83
CA TYR A 125 -8.31 4.52 6.50
C TYR A 125 -8.70 3.06 6.33
N LEU A 126 -7.69 2.21 6.23
CA LEU A 126 -7.82 0.76 6.31
C LEU A 126 -7.38 0.30 7.69
N ARG A 127 -8.24 -0.43 8.37
CA ARG A 127 -7.96 -1.03 9.67
C ARG A 127 -6.92 -2.16 9.54
N LEU A 128 -5.96 -2.19 10.46
CA LEU A 128 -4.88 -3.17 10.53
C LEU A 128 -4.95 -4.08 11.76
N ASP A 129 -5.98 -3.94 12.59
CA ASP A 129 -6.16 -4.74 13.80
C ASP A 129 -6.32 -6.24 13.49
N CYS A 130 -6.88 -6.58 12.32
CA CYS A 130 -6.95 -7.96 11.83
C CYS A 130 -5.58 -8.60 11.53
N LEU A 131 -4.49 -7.84 11.56
CA LEU A 131 -3.12 -8.35 11.35
C LEU A 131 -2.41 -8.71 12.67
N ARG A 132 -3.00 -8.41 13.83
CA ARG A 132 -2.37 -8.63 15.15
C ARG A 132 -2.71 -9.98 15.80
N ASP A 133 -3.70 -10.70 15.28
CA ASP A 133 -4.24 -11.93 15.90
C ASP A 133 -3.73 -13.24 15.26
N THR A 134 -2.57 -13.23 14.59
CA THR A 134 -1.96 -14.44 13.97
C THR A 134 -0.68 -14.86 14.63
#